data_AF-A0A5C4W5N9-F1
#
_entry.id   AF-A0A5C4W5N9-F1
#
_cell.length_a   1.000
_cell.length_b   1.000
_cell.length_c   1.000
_cell.angle_alpha   90.00
_cell.angle_beta   90.00
_cell.angle_gamma   90.00
#
_symmetry.space_group_name_H-M   'P 1'
#
loop_
_entity.id
_entity.type
_entity.pdbx_description
1 polymer ?
#
loop_
_entity_poly.entity_id
_entity_poly.type
_entity_poly.pdbx_seq_one_letter_code
_entity_poly.pdbx_strand_id
1 'polypeptide(L)'
;MSDGYPTAAQKEALRLICDHGRLETGRLGHQLLQARRPSTNPGYAAAITRMAGTLTWRLHAQGFIIETADGAWETTASGRELISCASEHA
;
A
#
# COMPACT_ATOMS: atom_id res chain seq x y z
N MET A 1 -10.11 4.68 19.87
CA MET A 1 -10.47 3.87 18.69
C MET A 1 -10.81 4.88 17.60
N SER A 2 -9.91 5.10 16.64
CA SER A 2 -10.19 6.02 15.52
C SER A 2 -10.92 5.27 14.42
N ASP A 3 -11.94 5.94 13.87
CA ASP A 3 -12.91 5.48 12.87
C ASP A 3 -12.35 4.51 11.84
N GLY A 4 -13.13 3.48 11.53
CA GLY A 4 -12.83 2.39 10.60
C GLY A 4 -12.69 2.80 9.13
N TYR A 5 -12.28 4.04 8.83
CA TYR A 5 -12.07 4.53 7.49
C TYR A 5 -10.56 4.72 7.19
N PRO A 6 -10.06 4.23 6.05
CA PRO A 6 -8.64 4.29 5.75
C PRO A 6 -8.15 5.70 5.47
N THR A 7 -6.99 6.01 6.04
CA THR A 7 -6.27 7.27 5.86
C THR A 7 -5.84 7.48 4.40
N ALA A 8 -5.49 8.72 4.04
CA ALA A 8 -4.99 9.03 2.69
C ALA A 8 -3.77 8.17 2.30
N ALA A 9 -2.84 7.94 3.23
CA ALA A 9 -1.67 7.09 3.01
C ALA A 9 -2.04 5.60 2.80
N GLN A 10 -3.07 5.12 3.51
CA GLN A 10 -3.59 3.76 3.29
C GLN A 10 -4.24 3.64 1.91
N LYS A 11 -5.03 4.63 1.49
CA LYS A 11 -5.63 4.64 0.13
C LYS A 11 -4.57 4.73 -0.97
N GLU A 12 -3.52 5.53 -0.77
CA GLU A 12 -2.38 5.62 -1.69
C GLU A 12 -1.67 4.26 -1.83
N ALA A 13 -1.32 3.61 -0.71
CA ALA A 13 -0.69 2.29 -0.75
C ALA A 13 -1.60 1.24 -1.39
N LEU A 14 -2.90 1.27 -1.10
CA LEU A 14 -3.87 0.34 -1.66
C LEU A 14 -4.00 0.49 -3.19
N ARG A 15 -3.96 1.74 -3.70
CA ARG A 15 -3.93 2.01 -5.15
C ARG A 15 -2.67 1.44 -5.79
N LEU A 16 -1.50 1.71 -5.22
CA LEU A 16 -0.23 1.19 -5.73
C LEU A 16 -0.21 -0.34 -5.83
N ILE A 17 -0.75 -1.04 -4.81
CA ILE A 17 -0.88 -2.50 -4.84
C ILE A 17 -1.86 -2.94 -5.94
N CYS A 18 -2.99 -2.24 -6.09
CA CYS A 18 -3.96 -2.57 -7.12
C CYS A 18 -3.42 -2.37 -8.54
N ASP A 19 -2.79 -1.23 -8.81
CA ASP A 19 -2.27 -0.86 -10.12
C ASP A 19 -1.17 -1.82 -10.60
N HIS A 20 -0.43 -2.41 -9.66
CA HIS A 20 0.60 -3.41 -9.96
C HIS A 20 0.05 -4.85 -10.01
N GLY A 21 -1.22 -5.07 -9.59
CA GLY A 21 -1.82 -6.38 -9.34
C GLY A 21 -1.24 -7.08 -8.11
N ARG A 22 0.09 -7.11 -7.99
CA ARG A 22 0.84 -7.75 -6.93
C ARG A 22 2.09 -6.93 -6.58
N LEU A 23 2.33 -6.69 -5.29
CA LEU A 23 3.42 -5.80 -4.87
C LEU A 23 4.04 -6.19 -3.52
N GLU A 24 5.37 -6.37 -3.49
CA GLU A 24 6.13 -6.60 -2.26
C GLU A 24 6.29 -5.31 -1.43
N THR A 25 6.41 -5.44 -0.11
CA THR A 25 6.56 -4.29 0.81
C THR A 25 7.74 -3.37 0.45
N GLY A 26 8.88 -3.95 0.04
CA GLY A 26 10.06 -3.18 -0.36
C GLY A 26 9.81 -2.34 -1.62
N ARG A 27 9.16 -2.94 -2.63
CA ARG A 27 8.79 -2.26 -3.87
C ARG A 27 7.72 -1.21 -3.63
N LEU A 28 6.74 -1.46 -2.76
CA LEU A 28 5.77 -0.46 -2.30
C LEU A 28 6.47 0.74 -1.67
N GLY A 29 7.45 0.51 -0.78
CA GLY A 29 8.24 1.59 -0.17
C GLY A 29 8.96 2.45 -1.21
N HIS A 30 9.50 1.82 -2.25
CA HIS A 30 10.14 2.53 -3.36
C HIS A 30 9.13 3.37 -4.17
N GLN A 31 7.97 2.82 -4.51
CA GLN A 31 6.90 3.55 -5.21
C GLN A 31 6.37 4.74 -4.40
N LEU A 32 6.15 4.52 -3.10
CA LEU A 32 5.78 5.57 -2.16
C LEU A 32 6.84 6.68 -2.10
N LEU A 33 8.12 6.35 -2.17
CA LEU A 33 9.18 7.36 -2.19
C LEU A 33 9.17 8.17 -3.49
N GLN A 34 8.99 7.50 -4.65
CA GLN A 34 8.92 8.17 -5.95
C GLN A 34 7.73 9.11 -6.10
N ALA A 35 6.59 8.77 -5.49
CA ALA A 35 5.38 9.60 -5.52
C ALA A 35 5.50 10.90 -4.69
N ARG A 36 6.52 11.01 -3.83
CA ARG A 36 6.70 12.14 -2.91
C ARG A 36 7.70 13.15 -3.44
N ARG A 37 7.60 14.39 -2.97
CA ARG A 37 8.61 15.43 -3.26
C ARG A 37 9.97 15.00 -2.69
N PRO A 38 11.07 15.22 -3.44
CA PRO A 38 12.41 14.97 -2.95
C PRO A 38 12.67 15.72 -1.63
N SER A 39 13.39 15.08 -0.72
CA SER A 39 13.76 15.63 0.58
C SER A 39 15.26 15.49 0.79
N THR A 40 15.88 16.52 1.37
CA THR A 40 17.30 16.51 1.76
C THR A 40 17.53 15.85 3.12
N ASN A 41 16.47 15.43 3.82
CA ASN A 41 16.61 14.74 5.10
C ASN A 41 17.19 13.32 4.87
N PRO A 42 18.37 12.98 5.44
CA PRO A 42 19.03 11.70 5.21
C PRO A 42 18.21 10.49 5.69
N GLY A 43 17.30 10.68 6.65
CA GLY A 43 16.41 9.64 7.15
C GLY A 43 15.11 9.47 6.37
N TYR A 44 14.83 10.33 5.38
CA TYR A 44 13.54 10.40 4.71
C TYR A 44 13.17 9.09 4.00
N ALA A 45 14.07 8.58 3.16
CA ALA A 45 13.84 7.35 2.41
C ALA A 45 13.59 6.16 3.36
N ALA A 46 14.41 6.02 4.41
CA ALA A 46 14.26 4.96 5.40
C ALA A 46 12.92 5.07 6.17
N ALA A 47 12.47 6.28 6.47
CA ALA A 47 11.16 6.51 7.10
C ALA A 47 10.01 6.08 6.19
N ILE A 48 10.06 6.40 4.88
CA ILE A 48 9.05 5.97 3.92
C ILE A 48 9.01 4.45 3.79
N THR A 49 10.16 3.78 3.73
CA THR A 49 10.21 2.31 3.68
C THR A 49 9.58 1.67 4.93
N ARG A 50 9.86 2.19 6.13
CA ARG A 50 9.21 1.71 7.37
C ARG A 50 7.70 1.94 7.36
N MET A 51 7.28 3.09 6.83
CA MET A 51 5.86 3.42 6.69
C MET A 51 5.15 2.45 5.75
N ALA A 52 5.80 2.00 4.66
CA ALA A 52 5.23 1.00 3.76
C ALA A 52 4.83 -0.29 4.50
N GLY A 53 5.71 -0.82 5.35
CA GLY A 53 5.39 -2.00 6.18
C GLY A 53 4.28 -1.76 7.20
N THR A 54 4.20 -0.54 7.76
CA THR A 54 3.09 -0.18 8.66
C THR A 54 1.76 -0.10 7.90
N LEU A 55 1.77 0.43 6.68
CA LEU A 55 0.59 0.55 5.84
C LEU A 55 0.09 -0.83 5.39
N THR A 56 0.98 -1.72 4.94
CA THR A 56 0.60 -3.10 4.58
C THR A 56 0.03 -3.84 5.76
N TRP A 57 0.66 -3.78 6.93
CA TRP A 57 0.13 -4.42 8.14
C TRP A 57 -1.29 -3.93 8.48
N ARG A 58 -1.53 -2.61 8.43
CA ARG A 58 -2.86 -2.06 8.72
C ARG A 58 -3.90 -2.45 7.67
N LEU A 59 -3.55 -2.37 6.38
CA LEU A 59 -4.45 -2.75 5.30
C LEU A 59 -4.81 -4.23 5.36
N HIS A 60 -3.84 -5.09 5.70
CA HIS A 60 -4.06 -6.53 5.90
C HIS A 60 -4.96 -6.79 7.10
N ALA A 61 -4.69 -6.15 8.25
CA ALA A 61 -5.53 -6.27 9.45
C ALA A 61 -6.97 -5.78 9.22
N GLN A 62 -7.18 -4.88 8.27
CA GLN A 62 -8.50 -4.38 7.85
C GLN A 62 -9.15 -5.22 6.73
N GLY A 63 -8.47 -6.24 6.22
CA GLY A 63 -8.99 -7.13 5.17
C GLY A 63 -8.99 -6.53 3.76
N PHE A 64 -8.27 -5.42 3.52
CA PHE A 64 -8.22 -4.77 2.20
C PHE A 64 -7.16 -5.36 1.26
N ILE A 65 -6.16 -6.06 1.82
CA ILE A 65 -5.14 -6.79 1.07
C ILE A 65 -4.91 -8.16 1.69
N ILE A 66 -4.36 -9.08 0.92
CA ILE A 66 -3.94 -10.42 1.37
C ILE A 66 -2.47 -10.64 1.03
N GLU A 67 -1.78 -11.42 1.87
CA GLU A 67 -0.44 -11.91 1.57
C GLU A 67 -0.55 -13.11 0.62
N THR A 68 0.25 -13.10 -0.43
CA THR A 68 0.36 -14.19 -1.39
C THR A 68 1.49 -15.14 -1.00
N ALA A 69 1.57 -16.33 -1.62
CA ALA A 69 2.50 -17.38 -1.21
C ALA A 69 4.01 -17.02 -1.31
N ASP A 70 4.37 -15.98 -2.07
CA ASP A 70 5.75 -15.49 -2.19
C ASP A 70 6.04 -14.25 -1.33
N GLY A 71 5.12 -13.84 -0.46
CA GLY A 71 5.28 -12.67 0.42
C GLY A 71 4.95 -11.33 -0.23
N ALA A 72 4.38 -11.31 -1.44
CA ALA A 72 3.82 -10.09 -2.03
C ALA A 72 2.36 -9.86 -1.60
N TRP A 73 1.88 -8.63 -1.75
CA TRP A 73 0.51 -8.22 -1.43
C TRP A 73 -0.36 -8.10 -2.67
N GLU A 74 -1.61 -8.51 -2.55
CA GLU A 74 -2.67 -8.33 -3.55
C GLU A 74 -3.90 -7.68 -2.92
N THR A 75 -4.67 -6.92 -3.70
CA THR A 75 -5.92 -6.31 -3.21
C THR A 75 -7.05 -7.33 -3.08
N THR A 76 -7.88 -7.20 -2.05
CA THR A 76 -9.16 -7.94 -1.96
C THR A 76 -10.27 -7.21 -2.72
N ALA A 77 -11.43 -7.85 -2.89
CA ALA A 77 -12.60 -7.20 -3.47
C ALA A 77 -13.01 -5.94 -2.67
N SER A 78 -13.06 -6.04 -1.34
CA SER A 78 -13.34 -4.90 -0.45
C SER A 78 -12.29 -3.79 -0.58
N GLY A 79 -11.01 -4.16 -0.74
CA GLY A 79 -9.94 -3.22 -0.99
C GLY A 79 -10.11 -2.47 -2.32
N ARG A 80 -10.46 -3.20 -3.39
CA ARG A 80 -10.71 -2.60 -4.71
C ARG A 80 -11.90 -1.66 -4.72
N GLU A 81 -13.00 -2.05 -4.09
CA GLU A 81 -14.22 -1.23 -3.97
C GLU A 81 -13.93 0.13 -3.31
N LEU A 82 -13.18 0.12 -2.21
CA LEU A 82 -12.82 1.30 -1.43
C LEU A 82 -12.07 2.38 -2.22
N ILE A 83 -11.29 1.99 -3.24
CA ILE A 83 -10.53 2.90 -4.11
C ILE A 83 -11.09 2.97 -5.53
N SER A 84 -12.21 2.31 -5.80
CA SER A 84 -12.80 2.17 -7.14
C SER A 84 -11.80 1.64 -8.17
N CYS A 85 -10.93 0.72 -7.76
CA CYS A 85 -9.97 0.09 -8.66
C CYS A 85 -10.69 -0.98 -9.50
N ALA A 86 -10.74 -0.77 -10.82
CA ALA A 86 -11.25 -1.77 -11.74
C ALA A 86 -10.34 -3.00 -11.71
N SER A 87 -10.95 -4.19 -11.62
CA SER A 87 -10.20 -5.45 -11.68
C SER A 87 -9.83 -5.70 -13.14
N GLU A 88 -8.78 -5.09 -13.65
CA GLU A 88 -8.30 -5.36 -15.01
C GLU A 88 -6.79 -5.65 -14.99
N HIS A 89 -6.47 -6.94 -14.91
CA HIS A 89 -5.43 -7.61 -15.72
C HIS A 89 -5.82 -9.09 -15.76
N ALA A 90 -6.50 -9.47 -16.85
CA ALA A 90 -6.67 -10.86 -17.28
C ALA A 90 -5.41 -11.35 -17.99
#